data_AF-A0ABD0B234-F1
#
_entry.id   AF-A0ABD0B234-F1
#
_cell.length_a   1.000
_cell.length_b   1.000
_cell.length_c   1.000
_cell.angle_alpha   90.00
_cell.angle_beta   90.00
_cell.angle_gamma   90.00
#
_symmetry.space_group_name_H-M   'P 1'
#
loop_
_entity.id
_entity.type
_entity.pdbx_description
1 polymer ?
#
loop_
_entity_poly.entity_id
_entity_poly.type
_entity_poly.pdbx_seq_one_letter_code
_entity_poly.pdbx_strand_id
1 'polypeptide(L)'
;MVADEVRQLASKAHEASSQIEVLVRQIVAQAQEIKSIIDDNQASAAEVATSSSQIDVVVTQVLAQSGRMQQVIHSAASTSFLNTTKLDHAVWKNTIYRLIDQQHFHEPVSDHAQCRLGKWYFEGQGAELFAHKPGFRELDGPHKRVHESGKAALHAREQGDIKGMVEQLKTMENASMQVVHCIDRLLESA
;
A
#
# COMPACT_ATOMS: atom_id res chain seq x y z
N MET A 1 64.51 -24.32 -73.21
CA MET A 1 64.38 -24.45 -71.74
C MET A 1 63.79 -23.19 -71.14
N VAL A 2 64.45 -22.04 -71.24
CA VAL A 2 63.94 -20.75 -70.69
C VAL A 2 62.57 -20.31 -71.26
N ALA A 3 62.30 -20.53 -72.54
CA ALA A 3 61.04 -20.10 -73.17
C ALA A 3 59.80 -20.90 -72.70
N ASP A 4 59.95 -22.21 -72.47
CA ASP A 4 58.85 -23.05 -71.95
C ASP A 4 58.59 -22.76 -70.46
N GLU A 5 59.64 -22.48 -69.69
CA GLU A 5 59.51 -22.03 -68.29
C GLU A 5 58.78 -20.68 -68.19
N VAL A 6 59.09 -19.73 -69.07
CA VAL A 6 58.38 -18.44 -69.15
C VAL A 6 56.92 -18.63 -69.55
N ARG A 7 56.62 -19.53 -70.49
CA ARG A 7 55.24 -19.82 -70.92
C ARG A 7 54.43 -20.50 -69.83
N GLN A 8 55.02 -21.44 -69.10
CA GLN A 8 54.38 -22.10 -67.97
C GLN A 8 54.17 -21.13 -66.79
N LEU A 9 55.12 -20.24 -66.52
CA LEU A 9 55.00 -19.19 -65.52
C LEU A 9 53.89 -18.19 -65.89
N ALA A 10 53.82 -17.77 -67.16
CA ALA A 10 52.77 -16.90 -67.66
C ALA A 10 51.37 -17.56 -67.57
N SER A 11 51.26 -18.85 -67.87
CA SER A 11 50.02 -19.61 -67.71
C SER A 11 49.59 -19.69 -66.25
N LYS A 12 50.51 -19.97 -65.32
CA LYS A 12 50.24 -19.97 -63.87
C LYS A 12 49.85 -18.59 -63.36
N ALA A 13 50.51 -17.54 -63.84
CA ALA A 13 50.19 -16.15 -63.49
C ALA A 13 48.79 -15.75 -63.99
N HIS A 14 48.41 -16.21 -65.18
CA HIS A 14 47.08 -15.98 -65.74
C HIS A 14 45.99 -16.71 -64.95
N GLU A 15 46.22 -17.98 -64.62
CA GLU A 15 45.31 -18.77 -63.79
C GLU A 15 45.15 -18.18 -62.38
N ALA A 16 46.25 -17.79 -61.74
CA ALA A 16 46.23 -17.08 -60.47
C ALA A 16 45.46 -15.76 -60.56
N SER A 17 45.61 -15.00 -61.66
CA SER A 17 44.87 -13.75 -61.87
C SER A 17 43.36 -13.98 -62.00
N SER A 18 42.95 -15.06 -62.69
CA SER A 18 41.54 -15.44 -62.81
C SER A 18 40.95 -15.88 -61.47
N GLN A 19 41.71 -16.64 -60.67
CA GLN A 19 41.30 -17.01 -59.31
C GLN A 19 41.17 -15.78 -58.40
N ILE A 20 42.08 -14.81 -58.51
CA ILE A 20 41.99 -13.52 -57.81
C ILE A 20 40.71 -12.78 -58.23
N GLU A 21 40.37 -12.73 -59.51
CA GLU A 21 39.15 -12.06 -59.98
C GLU A 21 37.88 -12.68 -59.38
N VAL A 22 37.80 -14.01 -59.31
CA VAL A 22 36.69 -14.72 -58.66
C VAL A 22 36.61 -14.39 -57.17
N LEU A 23 37.74 -14.44 -56.46
CA LEU A 23 37.81 -14.10 -55.04
C LEU A 23 37.39 -12.65 -54.78
N VAL A 24 37.82 -11.69 -55.62
CA VAL A 24 37.42 -10.28 -55.51
C VAL A 24 35.91 -10.15 -55.69
N ARG A 25 35.30 -10.82 -56.68
CA ARG A 25 33.84 -10.79 -56.87
C ARG A 25 33.10 -11.37 -55.66
N GLN A 26 33.61 -12.45 -55.08
CA GLN A 26 33.04 -13.04 -53.85
C GLN A 26 33.14 -12.09 -52.65
N ILE A 27 34.27 -11.42 -52.47
CA ILE A 27 34.46 -10.41 -51.41
C ILE A 27 33.46 -9.25 -51.58
N VAL A 28 33.24 -8.78 -52.81
CA VAL A 28 32.26 -7.72 -53.08
C VAL A 28 30.84 -8.16 -52.73
N ALA A 29 30.45 -9.38 -53.11
CA ALA A 29 29.14 -9.94 -52.77
C ALA A 29 28.96 -10.09 -51.26
N GLN A 30 29.96 -10.64 -50.55
CA GLN A 30 29.94 -10.74 -49.09
C GLN A 30 29.87 -9.37 -48.41
N ALA A 31 30.57 -8.36 -48.93
CA ALA A 31 30.49 -7.00 -48.40
C ALA A 31 29.09 -6.39 -48.55
N GLN A 32 28.37 -6.70 -49.62
CA GLN A 32 26.98 -6.28 -49.82
C GLN A 32 26.02 -6.99 -48.84
N GLU A 33 26.20 -8.30 -48.63
CA GLU A 33 25.44 -9.05 -47.62
C GLU A 33 25.68 -8.50 -46.20
N ILE A 34 26.95 -8.26 -45.83
CA ILE A 34 27.32 -7.66 -44.55
C ILE A 34 26.64 -6.30 -44.38
N LYS A 35 26.61 -5.47 -45.44
CA LYS A 35 25.92 -4.18 -45.38
C LYS A 35 24.43 -4.34 -45.07
N SER A 36 23.75 -5.28 -45.73
CA SER A 36 22.33 -5.56 -45.45
C SER A 36 22.11 -5.96 -44.00
N ILE A 37 22.97 -6.82 -43.46
CA ILE A 37 22.90 -7.26 -42.06
C ILE A 37 23.12 -6.08 -41.10
N ILE A 38 24.03 -5.16 -41.43
CA ILE A 38 24.26 -3.96 -40.63
C ILE A 38 23.02 -3.06 -40.62
N ASP A 39 22.38 -2.86 -41.77
CA ASP A 39 21.16 -2.05 -41.90
C ASP A 39 20.02 -2.67 -41.06
N ASP A 40 19.83 -4.00 -41.11
CA ASP A 40 18.83 -4.73 -40.31
C ASP A 40 19.12 -4.67 -38.80
N ASN A 41 20.39 -4.79 -38.41
CA ASN A 41 20.82 -4.66 -37.02
C ASN A 41 20.57 -3.24 -36.49
N GLN A 42 20.78 -2.21 -37.33
CA GLN A 42 20.53 -0.83 -36.95
C GLN A 42 19.03 -0.58 -36.71
N ALA A 43 18.17 -1.13 -37.57
CA ALA A 43 16.72 -1.07 -37.38
C ALA A 43 16.29 -1.79 -36.09
N SER A 44 16.80 -3.00 -35.87
CA SER A 44 16.53 -3.79 -34.66
C SER A 44 16.97 -3.06 -33.38
N ALA A 45 18.14 -2.42 -33.40
CA ALA A 45 18.64 -1.63 -32.28
C ALA A 45 17.73 -0.42 -31.96
N ALA A 46 17.18 0.23 -32.99
CA ALA A 46 16.24 1.34 -32.81
C ALA A 46 14.90 0.87 -32.21
N GLU A 47 14.39 -0.29 -32.64
CA GLU A 47 13.19 -0.90 -32.05
C GLU A 47 13.40 -1.30 -30.59
N VAL A 48 14.55 -1.89 -30.27
CA VAL A 48 14.93 -2.25 -28.89
C VAL A 48 15.02 -1.00 -28.02
N ALA A 49 15.64 0.08 -28.51
CA ALA A 49 15.73 1.35 -27.78
C ALA A 49 14.34 1.94 -27.50
N THR A 50 13.45 1.91 -28.50
CA THR A 50 12.05 2.36 -28.36
C THR A 50 11.31 1.53 -27.32
N SER A 51 11.42 0.20 -27.40
CA SER A 51 10.79 -0.74 -26.46
C SER A 51 11.31 -0.54 -25.04
N SER A 52 12.61 -0.32 -24.87
CA SER A 52 13.22 -0.02 -23.57
C SER A 52 12.66 1.27 -22.96
N SER A 53 12.46 2.32 -23.76
CA SER A 53 11.84 3.56 -23.28
C SER A 53 10.38 3.36 -22.88
N GLN A 54 9.63 2.55 -23.62
CA GLN A 54 8.25 2.21 -23.25
C GLN A 54 8.18 1.41 -21.95
N ILE A 55 9.11 0.46 -21.74
CA ILE A 55 9.21 -0.30 -20.50
C ILE A 55 9.45 0.63 -19.31
N ASP A 56 10.35 1.61 -19.43
CA ASP A 56 10.64 2.57 -18.37
C ASP A 56 9.39 3.37 -17.95
N VAL A 57 8.59 3.82 -18.92
CA VAL A 57 7.31 4.50 -18.69
C VAL A 57 6.33 3.59 -17.94
N VAL A 58 6.18 2.33 -18.38
CA VAL A 58 5.28 1.36 -17.77
C VAL A 58 5.71 1.04 -16.33
N VAL A 59 7.01 0.82 -16.10
CA VAL A 59 7.56 0.55 -14.75
C VAL A 59 7.26 1.72 -13.82
N THR A 60 7.52 2.95 -14.27
CA THR A 60 7.22 4.16 -13.51
C THR A 60 5.73 4.26 -13.16
N GLN A 61 4.85 3.95 -14.11
CA GLN A 61 3.40 3.94 -13.88
C GLN A 61 2.98 2.86 -12.88
N VAL A 62 3.55 1.66 -12.96
CA VAL A 62 3.26 0.55 -12.02
C VAL A 62 3.69 0.92 -10.60
N LEU A 63 4.87 1.52 -10.43
CA LEU A 63 5.34 2.00 -9.12
C LEU A 63 4.41 3.07 -8.54
N ALA A 64 4.00 4.04 -9.36
CA ALA A 64 3.05 5.07 -8.94
C ALA A 64 1.67 4.49 -8.57
N GLN A 65 1.19 3.48 -9.32
CA GLN A 65 -0.06 2.79 -9.03
C GLN A 65 0.03 1.96 -7.73
N SER A 66 1.16 1.30 -7.50
CA SER A 66 1.42 0.56 -6.27
C SER A 66 1.40 1.47 -5.04
N GLY A 67 2.03 2.65 -5.12
CA GLY A 67 1.96 3.65 -4.05
C GLY A 67 0.53 4.12 -3.76
N ARG A 68 -0.26 4.39 -4.80
CA ARG A 68 -1.69 4.74 -4.65
C ARG A 68 -2.51 3.60 -4.03
N MET A 69 -2.23 2.36 -4.43
CA MET A 69 -2.90 1.18 -3.87
C MET A 69 -2.61 1.03 -2.37
N GLN A 70 -1.36 1.22 -1.96
CA GLN A 70 -0.98 1.20 -0.54
C GLN A 70 -1.76 2.24 0.27
N GLN A 71 -1.91 3.46 -0.25
CA GLN A 71 -2.68 4.53 0.41
C GLN A 71 -4.15 4.16 0.57
N VAL A 72 -4.79 3.66 -0.49
CA VAL A 72 -6.20 3.25 -0.45
C VAL A 72 -6.42 2.09 0.54
N ILE A 73 -5.54 1.10 0.55
CA ILE A 73 -5.61 -0.02 1.48
C ILE A 73 -5.48 0.47 2.93
N HIS A 74 -4.51 1.34 3.21
CA HIS A 74 -4.34 1.91 4.55
C HIS A 74 -5.57 2.70 5.01
N SER A 75 -6.11 3.58 4.16
CA SER A 75 -7.30 4.36 4.47
C SER A 75 -8.53 3.47 4.72
N ALA A 76 -8.73 2.44 3.88
CA ALA A 76 -9.81 1.47 4.05
C ALA A 76 -9.66 0.66 5.35
N ALA A 77 -8.44 0.23 5.69
CA ALA A 77 -8.15 -0.49 6.93
C ALA A 77 -8.40 0.37 8.17
N SER A 78 -7.93 1.63 8.18
CA SER A 78 -8.21 2.58 9.26
C SER A 78 -9.70 2.85 9.41
N THR A 79 -10.41 3.03 8.29
CA THR A 79 -11.87 3.25 8.28
C THR A 79 -12.62 2.06 8.87
N SER A 80 -12.28 0.85 8.44
CA SER A 80 -12.87 -0.39 8.95
C SER A 80 -12.62 -0.57 10.44
N PHE A 81 -11.38 -0.32 10.89
CA PHE A 81 -11.01 -0.39 12.31
C PHE A 81 -11.83 0.60 13.14
N LEU A 82 -11.85 1.88 12.75
CA LEU A 82 -12.54 2.93 13.47
C LEU A 82 -14.06 2.68 13.54
N ASN A 83 -14.67 2.21 12.46
CA ASN A 83 -16.08 1.81 12.48
C ASN A 83 -16.34 0.59 13.39
N THR A 84 -15.43 -0.37 13.43
CA THR A 84 -15.50 -1.49 14.37
C THR A 84 -15.44 -1.01 15.81
N THR A 85 -14.59 -0.03 16.15
CA THR A 85 -14.53 0.51 17.51
C THR A 85 -15.79 1.24 17.94
N LYS A 86 -16.53 1.88 17.01
CA LYS A 86 -17.86 2.45 17.31
C LYS A 86 -18.86 1.35 17.67
N LEU A 87 -18.87 0.25 16.92
CA LEU A 87 -19.72 -0.91 17.21
C LEU A 87 -19.35 -1.56 18.55
N ASP A 88 -18.06 -1.72 18.85
CA ASP A 88 -17.58 -2.22 20.13
C ASP A 88 -18.13 -1.38 21.30
N HIS A 89 -18.12 -0.05 21.17
CA HIS A 89 -18.70 0.84 22.19
C HIS A 89 -20.21 0.71 22.31
N ALA A 90 -20.94 0.57 21.20
CA ALA A 90 -22.39 0.34 21.25
C ALA A 90 -22.71 -0.97 21.99
N VAL A 91 -21.96 -2.04 21.72
CA VAL A 91 -22.08 -3.33 22.43
C VAL A 91 -21.72 -3.20 23.91
N TRP A 92 -20.66 -2.45 24.23
CA TRP A 92 -20.25 -2.20 25.60
C TRP A 92 -21.31 -1.45 26.40
N LYS A 93 -21.90 -0.37 25.85
CA LYS A 93 -23.00 0.36 26.51
C LYS A 93 -24.23 -0.52 26.72
N ASN A 94 -24.61 -1.32 25.72
CA ASN A 94 -25.69 -2.31 25.86
C ASN A 94 -25.40 -3.33 26.97
N THR A 95 -24.13 -3.68 27.18
CA THR A 95 -23.73 -4.52 28.31
C THR A 95 -23.98 -3.82 29.64
N ILE A 96 -23.62 -2.54 29.79
CA ILE A 96 -23.94 -1.76 31.00
C ILE A 96 -25.45 -1.74 31.28
N TYR A 97 -26.28 -1.46 30.26
CA TYR A 97 -27.73 -1.47 30.43
C TYR A 97 -28.27 -2.82 30.88
N ARG A 98 -27.81 -3.91 30.25
CA ARG A 98 -28.19 -5.28 30.60
C ARG A 98 -27.77 -5.65 32.02
N LEU A 99 -26.55 -5.30 32.44
CA LEU A 99 -26.07 -5.58 33.80
C LEU A 99 -26.89 -4.84 34.87
N ILE A 100 -27.29 -3.61 34.58
CA ILE A 100 -28.19 -2.82 35.43
C ILE A 100 -29.56 -3.49 35.57
N ASP A 101 -30.14 -3.94 34.44
CA ASP A 101 -31.45 -4.58 34.38
C ASP A 101 -31.46 -5.94 35.10
N GLN A 102 -30.41 -6.74 34.89
CA GLN A 102 -30.22 -8.06 35.52
C GLN A 102 -29.68 -7.99 36.95
N GLN A 103 -29.39 -6.79 37.46
CA GLN A 103 -28.80 -6.56 38.79
C GLN A 103 -27.44 -7.26 39.01
N HIS A 104 -26.64 -7.40 37.95
CA HIS A 104 -25.31 -8.01 37.98
C HIS A 104 -24.19 -6.96 38.12
N PHE A 105 -24.13 -6.26 39.26
CA PHE A 105 -23.25 -5.09 39.43
C PHE A 105 -21.76 -5.39 39.56
N HIS A 106 -21.39 -6.63 39.91
CA HIS A 106 -20.00 -7.05 40.10
C HIS A 106 -19.38 -7.70 38.86
N GLU A 107 -20.13 -7.81 37.75
CA GLU A 107 -19.58 -8.38 36.52
C GLU A 107 -18.47 -7.45 35.98
N PRO A 108 -17.28 -7.99 35.67
CA PRO A 108 -16.15 -7.16 35.26
C PRO A 108 -16.42 -6.53 33.90
N VAL A 109 -16.34 -5.19 33.85
CA VAL A 109 -16.41 -4.42 32.60
C VAL A 109 -15.04 -3.86 32.25
N SER A 110 -14.73 -3.86 30.96
CA SER A 110 -13.42 -3.42 30.47
C SER A 110 -13.11 -1.97 30.83
N ASP A 111 -11.82 -1.70 31.02
CA ASP A 111 -11.30 -0.35 31.16
C ASP A 111 -11.04 0.30 29.80
N HIS A 112 -11.15 1.63 29.71
CA HIS A 112 -10.92 2.38 28.48
C HIS A 112 -9.54 2.07 27.88
N ALA A 113 -8.47 2.00 28.69
CA ALA A 113 -7.12 1.74 28.19
C ALA A 113 -6.94 0.30 27.66
N GLN A 114 -7.74 -0.63 28.16
CA GLN A 114 -7.64 -2.06 27.82
C GLN A 114 -8.62 -2.50 26.71
N CYS A 115 -9.59 -1.64 26.34
CA CYS A 115 -10.49 -1.91 25.23
C CYS A 115 -9.73 -1.79 23.89
N ARG A 116 -10.33 -2.28 22.79
CA ARG A 116 -9.73 -2.23 21.45
C ARG A 116 -9.30 -0.81 21.05
N LEU A 117 -10.15 0.18 21.34
CA LEU A 117 -9.86 1.58 21.03
C LEU A 117 -8.71 2.13 21.89
N GLY A 118 -8.70 1.82 23.20
CA GLY A 118 -7.63 2.25 24.09
C GLY A 118 -6.28 1.67 23.72
N LYS A 119 -6.20 0.37 23.44
CA LYS A 119 -4.97 -0.26 22.96
C LYS A 119 -4.47 0.38 21.68
N TRP A 120 -5.37 0.67 20.74
CA TRP A 120 -5.01 1.37 19.51
C TRP A 120 -4.52 2.81 19.74
N TYR A 121 -5.11 3.51 20.71
CA TYR A 121 -4.77 4.89 21.05
C TYR A 121 -3.43 4.98 21.78
N PHE A 122 -3.19 4.14 22.79
CA PHE A 122 -2.02 4.23 23.67
C PHE A 122 -0.81 3.42 23.19
N GLU A 123 -1.04 2.25 22.58
CA GLU A 123 0.02 1.27 22.27
C GLU A 123 0.13 0.94 20.77
N GLY A 124 -0.93 1.23 20.00
CA GLY A 124 -1.04 0.84 18.60
C GLY A 124 -0.67 1.95 17.61
N GLN A 125 -0.98 1.67 16.34
CA GLN A 125 -0.73 2.56 15.21
C GLN A 125 -1.52 3.88 15.25
N GLY A 126 -2.45 4.05 16.20
CA GLY A 126 -3.25 5.26 16.32
C GLY A 126 -2.39 6.51 16.51
N ALA A 127 -1.43 6.45 17.44
CA ALA A 127 -0.53 7.56 17.70
C ALA A 127 0.38 7.85 16.48
N GLU A 128 0.95 6.82 15.86
CA GLU A 128 1.83 6.97 14.70
C GLU A 128 1.14 7.65 13.51
N LEU A 129 -0.10 7.24 13.23
CA LEU A 129 -0.83 7.67 12.04
C LEU A 129 -1.68 8.93 12.28
N PHE A 130 -2.17 9.15 13.51
CA PHE A 130 -3.22 10.14 13.77
C PHE A 130 -2.87 11.16 14.87
N ALA A 131 -1.72 11.10 15.55
CA ALA A 131 -1.37 12.05 16.62
C ALA A 131 -1.35 13.52 16.19
N HIS A 132 -1.21 13.80 14.89
CA HIS A 132 -1.29 15.15 14.33
C HIS A 132 -2.73 15.65 14.12
N LYS A 133 -3.73 14.76 14.14
CA LYS A 133 -5.14 15.11 13.89
C LYS A 133 -5.84 15.51 15.21
N PRO A 134 -6.57 16.63 15.24
CA PRO A 134 -7.30 17.07 16.44
C PRO A 134 -8.28 16.01 16.98
N GLY A 135 -8.99 15.30 16.08
CA GLY A 135 -9.92 14.24 16.46
C GLY A 135 -9.27 13.10 17.24
N PHE A 136 -7.97 12.86 17.07
CA PHE A 136 -7.24 11.86 17.86
C PHE A 136 -6.94 12.42 19.25
N ARG A 137 -6.36 13.62 19.33
CA ARG A 137 -5.97 14.26 20.60
C ARG A 137 -7.17 14.48 21.53
N GLU A 138 -8.33 14.77 20.96
CA GLU A 138 -9.56 15.02 21.70
C GLU A 138 -10.29 13.73 22.12
N LEU A 139 -9.88 12.55 21.62
CA LEU A 139 -10.61 11.29 21.76
C LEU A 139 -10.56 10.69 23.18
N ASP A 140 -9.40 10.77 23.84
CA ASP A 140 -9.16 10.04 25.08
C ASP A 140 -10.06 10.51 26.23
N GLY A 141 -10.24 11.82 26.36
CA GLY A 141 -11.12 12.42 27.37
C GLY A 141 -12.55 11.87 27.35
N PRO A 142 -13.32 11.99 26.25
CA PRO A 142 -14.65 11.41 26.15
C PRO A 142 -14.64 9.88 26.22
N HIS A 143 -13.64 9.19 25.67
CA HIS A 143 -13.53 7.73 25.76
C HIS A 143 -13.41 7.24 27.21
N LYS A 144 -12.50 7.83 27.98
CA LYS A 144 -12.36 7.57 29.42
C LYS A 144 -13.68 7.83 30.17
N ARG A 145 -14.34 8.95 29.88
CA ARG A 145 -15.64 9.30 30.49
C ARG A 145 -16.73 8.26 30.22
N VAL A 146 -16.79 7.65 29.03
CA VAL A 146 -17.74 6.55 28.74
C VAL A 146 -17.55 5.40 29.73
N HIS A 147 -16.32 4.92 29.87
CA HIS A 147 -16.02 3.78 30.75
C HIS A 147 -16.23 4.10 32.23
N GLU A 148 -15.77 5.26 32.69
CA GLU A 148 -15.90 5.67 34.10
C GLU A 148 -17.38 5.85 34.49
N SER A 149 -18.17 6.53 33.66
CA SER A 149 -19.59 6.76 33.96
C SER A 149 -20.42 5.48 33.87
N GLY A 150 -20.13 4.55 32.95
CA GLY A 150 -20.80 3.24 32.94
C GLY A 150 -20.53 2.42 34.20
N LYS A 151 -19.27 2.41 34.69
CA LYS A 151 -18.91 1.80 35.98
C LYS A 151 -19.61 2.48 37.15
N ALA A 152 -19.64 3.81 37.17
CA ALA A 152 -20.33 4.59 38.20
C ALA A 152 -21.84 4.35 38.21
N ALA A 153 -22.47 4.15 37.04
CA ALA A 153 -23.89 3.81 36.94
C ALA A 153 -24.22 2.46 37.59
N LEU A 154 -23.39 1.45 37.38
CA LEU A 154 -23.53 0.13 38.04
C LEU A 154 -23.45 0.28 39.56
N HIS A 155 -22.47 1.03 40.04
CA HIS A 155 -22.27 1.24 41.49
C HIS A 155 -23.39 2.07 42.13
N ALA A 156 -23.88 3.12 41.47
CA ALA A 156 -25.02 3.89 41.96
C ALA A 156 -26.28 3.01 42.05
N ARG A 157 -26.51 2.15 41.06
CA ARG A 157 -27.65 1.23 41.05
C ARG A 157 -27.56 0.18 42.17
N GLU A 158 -26.37 -0.36 42.41
CA GLU A 158 -26.07 -1.29 43.50
C GLU A 158 -26.46 -0.70 44.87
N GLN A 159 -26.19 0.58 45.08
CA GLN A 159 -26.52 1.31 46.32
C GLN A 159 -28.00 1.73 46.42
N GLY A 160 -28.82 1.41 45.42
CA GLY A 160 -30.21 1.86 45.34
C GLY A 160 -30.38 3.31 44.89
N ASP A 161 -29.30 4.01 44.52
CA ASP A 161 -29.36 5.38 44.00
C ASP A 161 -29.76 5.40 42.52
N ILE A 162 -31.07 5.40 42.28
CA ILE A 162 -31.65 5.45 40.93
C ILE A 162 -31.30 6.77 40.24
N LYS A 163 -31.26 7.88 40.98
CA LYS A 163 -31.01 9.20 40.39
C LYS A 163 -29.57 9.28 39.90
N GLY A 164 -28.61 8.91 40.74
CA GLY A 164 -27.20 8.85 40.37
C GLY A 164 -26.96 7.89 39.20
N MET A 165 -27.61 6.73 39.18
CA MET A 165 -27.52 5.80 38.05
C MET A 165 -27.95 6.47 36.73
N VAL A 166 -29.12 7.13 36.71
CA VAL A 166 -29.64 7.78 35.49
C VAL A 166 -28.72 8.92 35.03
N GLU A 167 -28.18 9.71 35.96
CA GLU A 167 -27.23 10.78 35.66
C GLU A 167 -25.93 10.25 35.03
N GLN A 168 -25.40 9.14 35.57
CA GLN A 168 -24.21 8.49 35.04
C GLN A 168 -24.47 7.87 33.66
N LEU A 169 -25.61 7.22 33.44
CA LEU A 169 -26.00 6.72 32.12
C LEU A 169 -26.12 7.85 31.08
N LYS A 170 -26.70 8.99 31.46
CA LYS A 170 -26.76 10.17 30.59
C LYS A 170 -25.36 10.70 30.25
N THR A 171 -24.46 10.71 31.23
CA THR A 171 -23.06 11.10 31.04
C THR A 171 -22.34 10.15 30.08
N MET A 172 -22.56 8.84 30.23
CA MET A 172 -22.02 7.80 29.36
C MET A 172 -22.48 7.99 27.91
N GLU A 173 -23.77 8.23 27.69
CA GLU A 173 -24.31 8.44 26.34
C GLU A 173 -23.78 9.70 25.67
N ASN A 174 -23.73 10.81 26.41
CA ASN A 174 -23.18 12.07 25.89
C ASN A 174 -21.68 11.94 25.54
N ALA A 175 -20.91 11.29 26.41
CA ALA A 175 -19.49 11.03 26.15
C ALA A 175 -19.31 10.08 24.96
N SER A 176 -20.19 9.09 24.79
CA SER A 176 -20.16 8.17 23.65
C SER A 176 -20.42 8.90 22.32
N MET A 177 -21.33 9.87 22.30
CA MET A 177 -21.54 10.73 21.12
C MET A 177 -20.31 11.57 20.80
N GLN A 178 -19.59 12.06 21.81
CA GLN A 178 -18.33 12.78 21.61
C GLN A 178 -17.23 11.86 21.03
N VAL A 179 -17.13 10.61 21.50
CA VAL A 179 -16.22 9.61 20.91
C VAL A 179 -16.54 9.39 19.44
N VAL A 180 -17.81 9.17 19.09
CA VAL A 180 -18.24 8.98 17.70
C VAL A 180 -17.86 10.19 16.84
N HIS A 181 -18.13 11.41 17.33
CA HIS A 181 -17.78 12.64 16.62
C HIS A 181 -16.26 12.79 16.41
N CYS A 182 -15.45 12.46 17.41
CA CYS A 182 -13.99 12.46 17.28
C CYS A 182 -13.52 11.47 16.22
N ILE A 183 -14.11 10.27 16.20
CA ILE A 183 -13.81 9.25 15.20
C ILE A 183 -14.27 9.70 13.80
N ASP A 184 -15.45 10.29 13.65
CA ASP A 184 -15.93 10.81 12.35
C ASP A 184 -14.98 11.87 11.80
N ARG A 185 -14.52 12.80 12.63
CA ARG A 185 -13.51 13.79 12.24
C ARG A 185 -12.18 13.16 11.80
N LEU A 186 -11.80 12.02 12.39
CA LEU A 186 -10.63 11.26 11.95
C LEU A 186 -10.82 10.66 10.55
N LEU A 187 -12.03 10.23 10.23
CA LEU A 187 -12.39 9.62 8.95
C LEU A 187 -12.57 10.66 7.82
N GLU A 188 -13.12 11.83 8.13
CA GLU A 188 -13.28 12.94 7.15
C GLU A 188 -11.93 13.55 6.73
N SER A 189 -10.90 13.34 7.54
CA SER A 189 -9.54 13.89 7.32
C SER A 189 -8.55 12.85 6.77
N ALA A 190 -9.03 11.68 6.32
CA ALA A 190 -8.23 10.52 5.90
C ALA A 190 -8.14 10.36 4.38
#